data_AF-A0A4S3LUF1-F1
#
_entry.id   AF-A0A4S3LUF1-F1
#
_cell.length_a   1.000
_cell.length_b   1.000
_cell.length_c   1.000
_cell.angle_alpha   90.00
_cell.angle_beta   90.00
_cell.angle_gamma   90.00
#
_symmetry.space_group_name_H-M   'P 1'
#
loop_
_entity.id
_entity.type
_entity.pdbx_description
1 polymer ?
#
loop_
_entity_poly.entity_id
_entity_poly.type
_entity_poly.pdbx_seq_one_letter_code
_entity_poly.pdbx_strand_id
1 'polypeptide(L)'
;MRIELLIAQTILQGFDAQYGRFLEVTAGAQQRFEQADWSAVQAAMKQRIHLYDHHVGLVVAQLKCITGPHFYDAAFLIRVKHCYSGLLPDYPRAEIAESFFNSVYCRIFKHRDLTADKLFIFSEQPVHRPQHCARPLARQYPVQGRLADCLGKVLDDLPIRLPWEDARRDVGLITTVLKQRFDVADLSDAVLEMATEIFYRNKAAWVIGKIRINQQTFPLLLPVHLS
;
A
#
# COMPACT_ATOMS: atom_id res chain seq x y z
N MET A 1 25.75 -21.11 11.45
CA MET A 1 24.29 -21.12 11.18
C MET A 1 23.45 -20.33 12.18
N ARG A 2 23.78 -20.31 13.49
CA ARG A 2 22.93 -19.62 14.49
C ARG A 2 22.97 -18.09 14.37
N ILE A 3 24.11 -17.52 13.97
CA ILE A 3 24.28 -16.07 13.83
C ILE A 3 23.71 -15.55 12.50
N GLU A 4 23.83 -16.32 11.41
CA GLU A 4 23.30 -15.94 10.10
C GLU A 4 21.77 -15.85 10.11
N LEU A 5 21.13 -16.84 10.74
CA LEU A 5 19.68 -16.83 10.93
C LEU A 5 19.24 -15.69 11.86
N LEU A 6 19.99 -15.40 12.93
CA LEU A 6 19.69 -14.27 13.82
C LEU A 6 19.72 -12.94 13.05
N ILE A 7 20.71 -12.73 12.18
CA ILE A 7 20.79 -11.53 11.35
C ILE A 7 19.62 -11.46 10.38
N ALA A 8 19.29 -12.56 9.69
CA ALA A 8 18.14 -12.61 8.78
C ALA A 8 16.83 -12.26 9.50
N GLN A 9 16.61 -12.83 10.70
CA GLN A 9 15.45 -12.51 11.54
C GLN A 9 15.45 -11.05 12.00
N THR A 10 16.61 -10.50 12.36
CA THR A 10 16.75 -9.08 12.77
C THR A 10 16.37 -8.14 11.63
N ILE A 11 16.80 -8.43 10.40
CA ILE A 11 16.43 -7.66 9.21
C ILE A 11 14.92 -7.74 8.98
N LEU A 12 14.33 -8.94 9.06
CA LEU A 12 12.90 -9.14 8.83
C LEU A 12 12.05 -8.44 9.90
N GLN A 13 12.45 -8.51 11.17
CA GLN A 13 11.82 -7.77 12.27
C GLN A 13 11.90 -6.26 12.07
N GLY A 14 13.03 -5.76 11.57
CA GLY A 14 13.18 -4.35 11.20
C GLY A 14 12.22 -3.93 10.10
N PHE A 15 11.99 -4.79 9.11
CA PHE A 15 10.98 -4.57 8.07
C PHE A 15 9.56 -4.57 8.65
N ASP A 16 9.21 -5.53 9.52
CA ASP A 16 7.90 -5.56 10.17
C ASP A 16 7.63 -4.30 10.99
N ALA A 17 8.61 -3.84 11.77
CA ALA A 17 8.51 -2.59 12.54
C ALA A 17 8.33 -1.37 11.61
N GLN A 18 9.12 -1.29 10.54
CA GLN A 18 9.02 -0.23 9.54
C GLN A 18 7.63 -0.19 8.90
N TYR A 19 7.13 -1.35 8.46
CA TYR A 19 5.86 -1.46 7.76
C TYR A 19 4.68 -1.19 8.71
N GLY A 20 4.75 -1.68 9.95
CA GLY A 20 3.76 -1.36 10.99
C GLY A 20 3.63 0.14 11.21
N ARG A 21 4.76 0.85 11.38
CA ARG A 21 4.76 2.32 11.50
C ARG A 21 4.25 3.02 10.24
N PHE A 22 4.52 2.46 9.05
CA PHE A 22 4.00 3.01 7.80
C PHE A 22 2.47 2.94 7.75
N LEU A 23 1.89 1.82 8.19
CA LEU A 23 0.44 1.64 8.27
C LEU A 23 -0.18 2.58 9.32
N GLU A 24 0.43 2.73 10.50
CA GLU A 24 -0.05 3.66 11.53
C GLU A 24 -0.10 5.10 11.04
N VAL A 25 0.97 5.59 10.40
CA VAL A 25 0.99 6.93 9.81
C VAL A 25 -0.09 7.06 8.74
N THR A 26 -0.28 6.03 7.91
CA THR A 26 -1.28 6.03 6.83
C THR A 26 -2.71 6.01 7.36
N ALA A 27 -3.00 5.24 8.41
CA ALA A 27 -4.32 5.13 9.03
C ALA A 27 -4.82 6.48 9.59
N GLY A 28 -3.91 7.35 10.06
CA GLY A 28 -4.26 8.69 10.52
C GLY A 28 -4.69 9.67 9.41
N ALA A 29 -4.64 9.29 8.13
CA ALA A 29 -4.94 10.18 7.02
C ALA A 29 -6.39 10.65 7.00
N GLN A 30 -7.34 9.76 7.32
CA GLN A 30 -8.76 10.10 7.39
C GLN A 30 -9.01 11.19 8.43
N GLN A 31 -8.50 11.04 9.65
CA GLN A 31 -8.70 12.02 10.71
C GLN A 31 -8.13 13.40 10.31
N ARG A 32 -6.93 13.43 9.72
CA ARG A 32 -6.32 14.69 9.27
C ARG A 32 -7.11 15.36 8.15
N PHE A 33 -7.67 14.56 7.23
CA PHE A 33 -8.58 15.06 6.20
C PHE A 33 -9.84 15.65 6.83
N GLU A 34 -10.54 14.90 7.70
CA GLU A 34 -11.78 15.34 8.34
C GLU A 34 -11.61 16.58 9.23
N GLN A 35 -10.43 16.78 9.81
CA GLN A 35 -10.09 17.96 10.62
C GLN A 35 -9.60 19.15 9.79
N ALA A 36 -9.49 18.99 8.47
CA ALA A 36 -8.87 19.97 7.57
C ALA A 36 -7.45 20.39 8.00
N ASP A 37 -6.70 19.52 8.70
CA ASP A 37 -5.34 19.81 9.17
C ASP A 37 -4.32 19.55 8.06
N TRP A 38 -4.29 20.48 7.11
CA TRP A 38 -3.43 20.38 5.93
C TRP A 38 -1.94 20.44 6.28
N SER A 39 -1.58 21.13 7.37
CA SER A 39 -0.22 21.13 7.91
C SER A 39 0.19 19.73 8.37
N ALA A 40 -0.66 19.03 9.12
CA ALA A 40 -0.39 17.68 9.56
C ALA A 40 -0.37 16.68 8.40
N VAL A 41 -1.16 16.89 7.34
CA VAL A 41 -1.07 16.06 6.12
C VAL A 41 0.33 16.17 5.50
N GLN A 42 0.87 17.38 5.36
CA GLN A 42 2.22 17.59 4.81
C GLN A 42 3.31 17.03 5.73
N ALA A 43 3.17 17.22 7.05
CA ALA A 43 4.10 16.68 8.04
C ALA A 43 4.13 15.15 8.03
N ALA A 44 2.95 14.51 8.00
CA ALA A 44 2.83 13.05 7.95
C ALA A 44 3.46 12.47 6.67
N MET A 45 3.30 13.13 5.52
CA MET A 45 3.94 12.72 4.27
C MET A 45 5.48 12.73 4.40
N LYS A 46 6.05 13.81 4.95
CA LYS A 46 7.50 13.91 5.20
C LYS A 46 7.98 12.83 6.18
N GLN A 47 7.26 12.63 7.27
CA GLN A 47 7.56 11.58 8.26
C GLN A 47 7.58 10.19 7.60
N ARG A 48 6.61 9.90 6.74
CA ARG A 48 6.50 8.62 6.04
C ARG A 48 7.68 8.35 5.10
N ILE A 49 8.20 9.37 4.43
CA ILE A 49 9.39 9.26 3.57
C ILE A 49 10.62 8.89 4.40
N HIS A 50 10.82 9.54 5.56
CA HIS A 50 11.98 9.28 6.42
C HIS A 50 11.90 7.95 7.20
N LEU A 51 10.69 7.40 7.36
CA LEU A 51 10.45 6.20 8.16
C LEU A 51 11.25 4.98 7.67
N TYR A 52 11.33 4.81 6.36
CA TYR A 52 12.03 3.68 5.75
C TYR A 52 13.53 3.73 6.04
N ASP A 53 14.17 4.87 5.72
CA ASP A 53 15.59 5.09 5.96
C ASP A 53 15.97 5.02 7.45
N HIS A 54 15.08 5.50 8.33
CA HIS A 54 15.26 5.42 9.77
C HIS A 54 15.36 3.96 10.24
N HIS A 55 14.43 3.10 9.84
CA HIS A 55 14.43 1.69 10.24
C HIS A 55 15.60 0.92 9.62
N VAL A 56 15.98 1.20 8.37
CA VAL A 56 17.21 0.66 7.77
C VAL A 56 18.42 1.05 8.63
N GLY A 57 18.52 2.31 9.06
CA GLY A 57 19.60 2.80 9.92
C GLY A 57 19.65 2.10 11.28
N LEU A 58 18.49 1.89 11.93
CA LEU A 58 18.37 1.17 13.20
C LEU A 58 18.85 -0.29 13.06
N VAL A 59 18.38 -1.00 12.05
CA VAL A 59 18.80 -2.39 11.79
C VAL A 59 20.31 -2.44 11.56
N VAL A 60 20.86 -1.54 10.74
CA VAL A 60 22.31 -1.50 10.50
C VAL A 60 23.10 -1.25 11.79
N ALA A 61 22.61 -0.38 12.68
CA ALA A 61 23.25 -0.16 13.98
C ALA A 61 23.18 -1.40 14.88
N GLN A 62 22.03 -2.09 14.92
CA GLN A 62 21.86 -3.35 15.65
C GLN A 62 22.79 -4.44 15.11
N LEU A 63 22.85 -4.60 13.79
CA LEU A 63 23.73 -5.59 13.15
C LEU A 63 25.19 -5.34 13.48
N LYS A 64 25.66 -4.07 13.47
CA LYS A 64 27.02 -3.72 13.90
C LYS A 64 27.32 -4.11 15.35
N CYS A 65 26.34 -4.00 16.24
CA CYS A 65 26.50 -4.43 17.64
C CYS A 65 26.56 -5.96 17.75
N ILE A 66 25.74 -6.66 16.97
CA ILE A 66 25.66 -8.14 16.96
C ILE A 66 26.94 -8.76 16.38
N THR A 67 27.48 -8.20 15.30
CA THR A 67 28.66 -8.74 14.61
C THR A 67 29.99 -8.24 15.15
N GLY A 68 29.99 -7.15 15.94
CA GLY A 68 31.20 -6.48 16.42
C GLY A 68 32.04 -5.87 15.28
N PRO A 69 33.32 -5.56 15.52
CA PRO A 69 34.23 -4.95 14.53
C PRO A 69 34.64 -5.90 13.39
N HIS A 70 34.25 -7.17 13.45
CA HIS A 70 34.58 -8.17 12.43
C HIS A 70 33.45 -8.22 11.41
N PHE A 71 33.60 -7.44 10.34
CA PHE A 71 32.76 -7.59 9.16
C PHE A 71 33.11 -8.90 8.49
N TYR A 72 32.20 -9.86 8.57
CA TYR A 72 32.36 -11.16 7.94
C TYR A 72 32.44 -11.03 6.41
N ASP A 73 33.17 -11.96 5.79
CA ASP A 73 33.45 -12.00 4.37
C ASP A 73 32.19 -12.08 3.47
N ALA A 74 32.39 -11.96 2.15
CA ALA A 74 31.30 -12.06 1.18
C ALA A 74 30.50 -13.39 1.30
N ALA A 75 31.15 -14.48 1.72
CA ALA A 75 30.51 -15.78 1.87
C ALA A 75 29.50 -15.79 3.02
N PHE A 76 29.74 -15.05 4.10
CA PHE A 76 28.80 -14.88 5.20
C PHE A 76 27.48 -14.26 4.77
N LEU A 77 27.52 -13.26 3.90
CA LEU A 77 26.32 -12.56 3.42
C LEU A 77 25.46 -13.45 2.54
N ILE A 78 26.10 -14.27 1.70
CA ILE A 78 25.39 -15.28 0.89
C ILE A 78 24.61 -16.22 1.83
N ARG A 79 25.22 -16.64 2.95
CA ARG A 79 24.52 -17.45 3.97
C ARG A 79 23.38 -16.71 4.65
N VAL A 80 23.56 -15.42 4.99
CA VAL A 80 22.49 -14.58 5.56
C VAL A 80 21.33 -14.41 4.57
N LYS A 81 21.62 -14.11 3.30
CA LYS A 81 20.61 -14.03 2.24
C LYS A 81 19.87 -15.35 2.11
N HIS A 82 20.57 -16.48 2.08
CA HIS A 82 19.94 -17.81 2.03
C HIS A 82 19.02 -18.07 3.23
N CYS A 83 19.45 -17.71 4.45
CA CYS A 83 18.57 -17.77 5.62
C CYS A 83 17.35 -16.86 5.46
N TYR A 84 17.53 -15.64 4.96
CA TYR A 84 16.44 -14.68 4.74
C TYR A 84 15.45 -15.19 3.69
N SER A 85 15.92 -15.69 2.54
CA SER A 85 15.09 -16.33 1.51
C SER A 85 14.25 -17.46 2.08
N GLY A 86 14.81 -18.26 3.00
CA GLY A 86 14.09 -19.33 3.70
C GLY A 86 12.94 -18.85 4.61
N LEU A 87 12.89 -17.57 4.99
CA LEU A 87 11.82 -16.98 5.81
C LEU A 87 10.65 -16.43 4.97
N LEU A 88 10.83 -16.24 3.66
CA LEU A 88 9.88 -15.54 2.79
C LEU A 88 8.76 -16.38 2.12
N PRO A 89 8.79 -17.73 2.00
CA PRO A 89 7.78 -18.48 1.25
C PRO A 89 6.31 -18.22 1.65
N ASP A 90 6.03 -18.00 2.93
CA ASP A 90 4.68 -17.72 3.43
C ASP A 90 4.50 -16.27 3.92
N TYR A 91 5.49 -15.41 3.66
CA TYR A 91 5.49 -14.06 4.17
C TYR A 91 4.69 -13.12 3.23
N PRO A 92 3.59 -12.47 3.69
CA PRO A 92 2.64 -11.79 2.80
C PRO A 92 3.19 -10.60 2.00
N ARG A 93 4.34 -10.05 2.41
CA ARG A 93 4.96 -8.85 1.83
C ARG A 93 6.40 -9.13 1.41
N ALA A 94 6.66 -10.34 0.93
CA ALA A 94 8.02 -10.82 0.67
C ALA A 94 8.79 -9.92 -0.31
N GLU A 95 8.17 -9.41 -1.38
CA GLU A 95 8.82 -8.51 -2.34
C GLU A 95 9.35 -7.21 -1.70
N ILE A 96 8.58 -6.65 -0.75
CA ILE A 96 9.00 -5.45 -0.02
C ILE A 96 10.06 -5.80 1.02
N ALA A 97 9.96 -6.99 1.63
CA ALA A 97 10.98 -7.51 2.54
C ALA A 97 12.33 -7.74 1.83
N GLU A 98 12.33 -8.21 0.59
CA GLU A 98 13.52 -8.32 -0.27
C GLU A 98 14.14 -6.94 -0.54
N SER A 99 13.31 -5.94 -0.84
CA SER A 99 13.76 -4.55 -1.01
C SER A 99 14.37 -3.96 0.26
N PHE A 100 13.77 -4.26 1.42
CA PHE A 100 14.29 -3.85 2.73
C PHE A 100 15.65 -4.50 3.02
N PHE A 101 15.79 -5.80 2.74
CA PHE A 101 17.07 -6.50 2.82
C PHE A 101 18.14 -5.83 1.95
N ASN A 102 17.81 -5.53 0.69
CA ASN A 102 18.73 -4.87 -0.23
C ASN A 102 19.19 -3.51 0.30
N SER A 103 18.30 -2.78 0.96
CA SER A 103 18.59 -1.46 1.54
C SER A 103 19.55 -1.56 2.73
N VAL A 104 19.35 -2.55 3.61
CA VAL A 104 20.26 -2.85 4.72
C VAL A 104 21.64 -3.27 4.20
N TYR A 105 21.68 -4.18 3.22
CA TYR A 105 22.92 -4.62 2.59
C TYR A 105 23.69 -3.44 1.98
N CYS A 106 23.03 -2.64 1.14
CA CYS A 106 23.65 -1.48 0.50
C CYS A 106 24.25 -0.50 1.51
N ARG A 107 23.57 -0.28 2.64
CA ARG A 107 24.04 0.62 3.71
C ARG A 107 25.27 0.06 4.43
N ILE A 108 25.35 -1.25 4.62
CA ILE A 108 26.51 -1.90 5.23
C ILE A 108 27.73 -1.84 4.30
N PHE A 109 27.54 -2.19 3.02
CA PHE A 109 28.62 -2.30 2.03
C PHE A 109 28.88 -1.02 1.24
N LYS A 110 28.28 0.11 1.65
CA LYS A 110 28.43 1.41 1.00
C LYS A 110 28.16 1.34 -0.52
N HIS A 111 27.14 0.58 -0.91
CA HIS A 111 26.73 0.35 -2.30
C HIS A 111 27.80 -0.29 -3.21
N ARG A 112 28.72 -1.09 -2.65
CA ARG A 112 29.71 -1.87 -3.41
C ARG A 112 29.28 -3.33 -3.55
N ASP A 113 29.85 -4.02 -4.55
CA ASP A 113 29.69 -5.46 -4.79
C ASP A 113 28.23 -5.92 -4.85
N LEU A 114 27.43 -5.26 -5.69
CA LEU A 114 26.02 -5.55 -5.91
C LEU A 114 25.86 -6.70 -6.91
N THR A 115 25.88 -7.93 -6.41
CA THR A 115 25.78 -9.15 -7.23
C THR A 115 24.53 -9.97 -6.85
N ALA A 116 23.99 -10.74 -7.81
CA ALA A 116 22.72 -11.45 -7.64
C ALA A 116 22.75 -12.55 -6.56
N ASP A 117 23.93 -13.08 -6.24
CA ASP A 117 24.16 -14.03 -5.14
C ASP A 117 24.05 -13.37 -3.74
N LYS A 118 24.25 -12.05 -3.66
CA LYS A 118 24.30 -11.30 -2.38
C LYS A 118 23.04 -10.46 -2.13
N LEU A 119 22.29 -10.13 -3.18
CA LEU A 119 21.11 -9.28 -3.14
C LEU A 119 19.94 -9.92 -3.89
N PHE A 120 18.74 -9.42 -3.61
CA PHE A 120 17.54 -9.70 -4.39
C PHE A 120 17.46 -8.69 -5.55
N ILE A 121 18.32 -8.85 -6.56
CA ILE A 121 18.23 -8.03 -7.80
C ILE A 121 16.94 -8.37 -8.55
N PHE A 122 16.61 -9.66 -8.58
CA PHE A 122 15.33 -10.18 -9.00
C PHE A 122 14.62 -10.77 -7.79
N SER A 123 13.30 -10.65 -7.77
CA SER A 123 12.51 -11.26 -6.71
C SER A 123 12.64 -12.78 -6.80
N GLU A 124 12.85 -13.43 -5.65
CA GLU A 124 12.84 -14.88 -5.56
C GLU A 124 11.41 -15.42 -5.33
N GLN A 125 10.43 -14.51 -5.27
CA GLN A 125 9.02 -14.86 -5.09
C GLN A 125 8.37 -15.26 -6.43
N PRO A 126 7.41 -16.19 -6.42
CA PRO A 126 6.68 -16.56 -7.62
C PRO A 126 5.83 -15.39 -8.13
N VAL A 127 5.84 -15.16 -9.44
CA VAL A 127 5.14 -14.07 -10.14
C VAL A 127 3.61 -14.08 -9.90
N HIS A 128 3.05 -15.26 -9.60
CA HIS A 128 1.62 -15.45 -9.36
C HIS A 128 1.39 -16.15 -8.03
N ARG A 129 1.58 -15.44 -6.92
CA ARG A 129 1.00 -15.86 -5.66
C ARG A 129 -0.51 -15.59 -5.72
N PRO A 130 -1.39 -16.60 -5.56
CA PRO A 130 -2.79 -16.33 -5.27
C PRO A 130 -2.82 -15.53 -3.98
N GLN A 131 -3.09 -14.22 -4.08
CA GLN A 131 -3.23 -13.37 -2.92
C GLN A 131 -4.48 -13.83 -2.19
N HIS A 132 -4.31 -14.60 -1.12
CA HIS A 132 -5.41 -14.85 -0.21
C HIS A 132 -5.64 -13.57 0.60
N CYS A 133 -6.38 -12.64 0.02
CA CYS A 133 -6.72 -11.41 0.69
C CYS A 133 -7.79 -11.76 1.72
N ALA A 134 -7.41 -11.83 3.00
CA ALA A 134 -8.33 -12.10 4.10
C ALA A 134 -9.49 -11.09 4.15
N ARG A 135 -9.32 -9.92 3.52
CA ARG A 135 -10.35 -8.90 3.32
C ARG A 135 -10.41 -8.49 1.85
N PRO A 136 -11.59 -8.37 1.24
CA PRO A 136 -11.69 -7.91 -0.14
C PRO A 136 -11.18 -6.47 -0.30
N LEU A 137 -10.32 -6.25 -1.29
CA LEU A 137 -9.75 -4.92 -1.61
C LEU A 137 -10.77 -3.99 -2.28
N ALA A 138 -11.87 -4.54 -2.80
CA ALA A 138 -12.93 -3.78 -3.42
C ALA A 138 -14.31 -4.37 -3.07
N ARG A 139 -15.31 -3.51 -3.02
CA ARG A 139 -16.73 -3.84 -2.86
C ARG A 139 -17.44 -3.68 -4.19
N GLN A 140 -18.38 -4.58 -4.48
CA GLN A 140 -19.18 -4.53 -5.71
C GLN A 140 -20.55 -3.93 -5.42
N TYR A 141 -20.97 -3.03 -6.30
CA TYR A 141 -22.26 -2.36 -6.29
C TYR A 141 -22.93 -2.55 -7.66
N PRO A 142 -23.76 -3.60 -7.81
CA PRO A 142 -24.57 -3.80 -9.02
C PRO A 142 -25.56 -2.65 -9.19
N VAL A 143 -25.64 -2.07 -10.40
CA VAL A 143 -26.51 -0.92 -10.67
C VAL A 143 -27.99 -1.33 -10.73
N GLN A 144 -28.31 -2.44 -11.41
CA GLN A 144 -29.68 -3.00 -11.51
C GLN A 144 -30.74 -1.96 -11.92
N GLY A 145 -30.41 -1.14 -12.93
CA GLY A 145 -31.28 -0.06 -13.43
C GLY A 145 -31.43 1.16 -12.50
N ARG A 146 -30.85 1.13 -11.29
CA ARG A 146 -30.98 2.18 -10.27
C ARG A 146 -29.64 2.88 -9.98
N LEU A 147 -29.05 3.50 -11.02
CA LEU A 147 -27.70 4.09 -10.94
C LEU A 147 -27.55 5.14 -9.84
N ALA A 148 -28.52 6.05 -9.69
CA ALA A 148 -28.47 7.10 -8.67
C ALA A 148 -28.47 6.52 -7.25
N ASP A 149 -29.31 5.52 -6.99
CA ASP A 149 -29.37 4.86 -5.67
C ASP A 149 -28.10 4.05 -5.39
N CYS A 150 -27.54 3.41 -6.43
CA CYS A 150 -26.27 2.70 -6.35
C CYS A 150 -25.12 3.65 -5.97
N LEU A 151 -25.02 4.81 -6.62
CA LEU A 151 -24.03 5.84 -6.30
C LEU A 151 -24.26 6.44 -4.91
N GLY A 152 -25.52 6.68 -4.51
CA GLY A 152 -25.85 7.11 -3.15
C GLY A 152 -25.33 6.13 -2.10
N LYS A 153 -25.56 4.83 -2.31
CA LYS A 153 -25.03 3.77 -1.44
C LYS A 153 -23.50 3.75 -1.40
N VAL A 154 -22.84 3.99 -2.53
CA VAL A 154 -21.36 4.11 -2.56
C VAL A 154 -20.89 5.25 -1.66
N LEU A 155 -21.56 6.40 -1.67
CA LEU A 155 -21.21 7.54 -0.81
C LEU A 155 -21.54 7.27 0.67
N ASP A 156 -22.68 6.63 0.96
CA ASP A 156 -23.11 6.29 2.31
C ASP A 156 -22.19 5.26 2.99
N ASP A 157 -21.60 4.35 2.20
CA ASP A 157 -20.67 3.32 2.70
C ASP A 157 -19.27 3.86 3.00
N LEU A 158 -18.95 5.11 2.64
CA LEU A 158 -17.63 5.70 2.90
C LEU A 158 -17.46 5.94 4.41
N PRO A 159 -16.26 5.68 4.97
CA PRO A 159 -16.01 5.87 6.40
C PRO A 159 -15.91 7.35 6.82
N ILE A 160 -16.17 8.32 5.93
CA ILE A 160 -16.05 9.75 6.19
C ILE A 160 -17.15 10.18 7.18
N ARG A 161 -16.76 10.80 8.30
CA ARG A 161 -17.69 11.19 9.39
C ARG A 161 -18.28 12.59 9.27
N LEU A 162 -17.99 13.28 8.17
CA LEU A 162 -18.49 14.62 7.91
C LEU A 162 -19.80 14.57 7.10
N PRO A 163 -20.72 15.52 7.35
CA PRO A 163 -21.91 15.63 6.51
C PRO A 163 -21.53 16.07 5.10
N TRP A 164 -22.23 15.54 4.10
CA TRP A 164 -22.16 16.05 2.74
C TRP A 164 -22.86 17.41 2.65
N GLU A 165 -22.31 18.33 1.85
CA GLU A 165 -22.99 19.61 1.55
C GLU A 165 -24.33 19.35 0.84
N ASP A 166 -24.31 18.55 -0.22
CA ASP A 166 -25.51 18.07 -0.91
C ASP A 166 -25.21 16.76 -1.68
N ALA A 167 -25.34 15.62 -1.00
CA ALA A 167 -25.09 14.32 -1.62
C ALA A 167 -26.00 14.03 -2.82
N ARG A 168 -27.25 14.52 -2.80
CA ARG A 168 -28.21 14.28 -3.89
C ARG A 168 -27.80 15.01 -5.16
N ARG A 169 -27.36 16.27 -5.01
CA ARG A 169 -26.80 17.06 -6.11
C ARG A 169 -25.59 16.36 -6.71
N ASP A 170 -24.65 15.94 -5.88
CA ASP A 170 -23.39 15.36 -6.34
C ASP A 170 -23.61 14.00 -7.04
N VAL A 171 -24.51 13.17 -6.51
CA VAL A 171 -24.97 11.94 -7.19
C VAL A 171 -25.63 12.24 -8.54
N GLY A 172 -26.46 13.29 -8.62
CA GLY A 172 -27.08 13.73 -9.87
C GLY A 172 -26.06 14.15 -10.93
N LEU A 173 -25.01 14.86 -10.52
CA LEU A 173 -23.91 15.27 -11.41
C LEU A 173 -23.15 14.03 -11.95
N ILE A 174 -22.76 13.10 -11.07
CA ILE A 174 -22.07 11.88 -11.47
C ILE A 174 -22.95 11.04 -12.42
N THR A 175 -24.23 10.88 -12.10
CA THR A 175 -25.20 10.16 -12.93
C THR A 175 -25.31 10.77 -14.32
N THR A 176 -25.33 12.11 -14.40
CA THR A 176 -25.42 12.84 -15.67
C THR A 176 -24.20 12.58 -16.54
N VAL A 177 -22.99 12.67 -15.97
CA VAL A 177 -21.73 12.40 -16.68
C VAL A 177 -21.66 10.96 -17.18
N LEU A 178 -22.08 9.99 -16.35
CA LEU A 178 -22.09 8.58 -16.75
C LEU A 178 -23.06 8.33 -17.90
N LYS A 179 -24.28 8.89 -17.84
CA LYS A 179 -25.29 8.77 -18.92
C LYS A 179 -24.90 9.48 -20.22
N GLN A 180 -24.04 10.49 -20.15
CA GLN A 180 -23.47 11.13 -21.35
C GLN A 180 -22.35 10.29 -21.96
N ARG A 181 -21.69 9.46 -21.16
CA ARG A 181 -20.53 8.66 -21.59
C ARG A 181 -20.90 7.26 -22.08
N PHE A 182 -21.96 6.67 -21.55
CA PHE A 182 -22.37 5.30 -21.80
C PHE A 182 -23.87 5.21 -22.08
N ASP A 183 -24.27 4.20 -22.84
CA ASP A 183 -25.67 3.94 -23.12
C ASP A 183 -26.45 3.57 -21.85
N VAL A 184 -27.70 4.01 -21.76
CA VAL A 184 -28.54 3.79 -20.57
C VAL A 184 -28.80 2.31 -20.32
N ALA A 185 -28.97 1.51 -21.38
CA ALA A 185 -29.14 0.07 -21.29
C ALA A 185 -27.89 -0.59 -20.67
N ASP A 186 -26.71 -0.22 -21.17
CA ASP A 186 -25.42 -0.70 -20.69
C ASP A 186 -25.17 -0.35 -19.22
N LEU A 187 -25.54 0.87 -18.81
CA LEU A 187 -25.44 1.30 -17.42
C LEU A 187 -26.39 0.55 -16.49
N SER A 188 -27.52 0.05 -16.98
CA SER A 188 -28.51 -0.67 -16.17
C SER A 188 -27.93 -1.96 -15.60
N ASP A 189 -27.12 -2.67 -16.39
CA ASP A 189 -26.50 -3.94 -16.03
C ASP A 189 -25.05 -3.79 -15.55
N ALA A 190 -24.59 -2.54 -15.38
CA ALA A 190 -23.24 -2.25 -14.94
C ALA A 190 -23.00 -2.66 -13.47
N VAL A 191 -21.74 -2.92 -13.15
CA VAL A 191 -21.28 -3.14 -11.77
C VAL A 191 -20.18 -2.14 -11.43
N LEU A 192 -20.36 -1.36 -10.37
CA LEU A 192 -19.29 -0.53 -9.81
C LEU A 192 -18.46 -1.40 -8.87
N GLU A 193 -17.15 -1.39 -9.02
CA GLU A 193 -16.21 -1.99 -8.07
C GLU A 193 -15.39 -0.89 -7.43
N MET A 194 -15.68 -0.58 -6.17
CA MET A 194 -15.05 0.52 -5.44
C MET A 194 -14.02 -0.05 -4.48
N ALA A 195 -12.83 0.54 -4.45
CA ALA A 195 -11.81 0.18 -3.48
C ALA A 195 -12.36 0.36 -2.05
N THR A 196 -12.02 -0.58 -1.16
CA THR A 196 -12.45 -0.53 0.24
C THR A 196 -11.83 0.66 0.99
N GLU A 197 -10.62 1.05 0.62
CA GLU A 197 -9.88 2.15 1.24
C GLU A 197 -9.90 3.42 0.37
N ILE A 198 -9.96 4.58 1.03
CA ILE A 198 -9.88 5.91 0.39
C ILE A 198 -8.42 6.33 0.22
N PHE A 199 -8.10 6.95 -0.92
CA PHE A 199 -6.75 7.41 -1.22
C PHE A 199 -6.62 8.92 -0.92
N TYR A 200 -5.94 9.25 0.18
CA TYR A 200 -5.78 10.65 0.60
C TYR A 200 -4.57 11.32 -0.06
N ARG A 201 -4.77 12.52 -0.63
CA ARG A 201 -3.68 13.35 -1.16
C ARG A 201 -3.98 14.83 -0.99
N ASN A 202 -3.10 15.56 -0.29
CA ASN A 202 -3.24 16.98 0.01
C ASN A 202 -4.61 17.28 0.64
N LYS A 203 -5.47 18.01 -0.07
CA LYS A 203 -6.82 18.43 0.38
C LYS A 203 -7.94 17.56 -0.20
N ALA A 204 -7.61 16.39 -0.74
CA ALA A 204 -8.57 15.52 -1.42
C ALA A 204 -8.53 14.10 -0.85
N ALA A 205 -9.71 13.51 -0.73
CA ALA A 205 -9.95 12.11 -0.45
C ALA A 205 -10.46 11.44 -1.73
N TRP A 206 -9.66 10.58 -2.35
CA TRP A 206 -10.01 9.95 -3.62
C TRP A 206 -10.72 8.62 -3.39
N VAL A 207 -11.97 8.55 -3.84
CA VAL A 207 -12.71 7.29 -3.96
C VAL A 207 -12.37 6.71 -5.32
N ILE A 208 -11.68 5.57 -5.31
CA ILE A 208 -11.16 4.93 -6.51
C ILE A 208 -11.97 3.67 -6.78
N GLY A 209 -12.38 3.48 -8.02
CA GLY A 209 -13.05 2.28 -8.44
C GLY A 209 -12.98 2.10 -9.95
N LYS A 210 -13.82 1.18 -10.42
CA LYS A 210 -14.00 0.90 -11.83
C LYS A 210 -15.46 0.53 -12.09
N ILE A 211 -15.94 0.85 -13.27
CA ILE A 211 -17.24 0.43 -13.77
C ILE A 211 -17.02 -0.69 -14.79
N ARG A 212 -17.73 -1.81 -14.59
CA ARG A 212 -17.75 -2.94 -15.52
C ARG A 212 -19.03 -2.91 -16.34
N ILE A 213 -18.89 -2.90 -17.66
CA ILE A 213 -19.98 -2.85 -18.65
C ILE A 213 -19.60 -3.78 -19.79
N ASN A 214 -20.46 -4.72 -20.18
CA ASN A 214 -20.25 -5.57 -21.37
C ASN A 214 -18.84 -6.19 -21.49
N GLN A 215 -18.31 -6.74 -20.39
CA GLN A 215 -16.94 -7.28 -20.28
C GLN A 215 -15.80 -6.26 -20.42
N GLN A 216 -16.12 -4.98 -20.62
CA GLN A 216 -15.18 -3.87 -20.59
C GLN A 216 -15.12 -3.29 -19.18
N THR A 217 -13.97 -2.68 -18.86
CA THR A 217 -13.70 -2.06 -17.57
C THR A 217 -13.21 -0.64 -17.78
N PHE A 218 -13.85 0.32 -17.12
CA PHE A 218 -13.47 1.73 -17.18
C PHE A 218 -13.14 2.24 -15.78
N PRO A 219 -12.15 3.13 -15.63
CA PRO A 219 -11.83 3.72 -14.33
C PRO A 219 -12.95 4.67 -13.87
N LEU A 220 -13.22 4.68 -12.56
CA LEU A 220 -14.11 5.62 -11.91
C LEU A 220 -13.37 6.26 -10.74
N LEU A 221 -13.07 7.56 -10.84
CA LEU A 221 -12.29 8.30 -9.85
C LEU A 221 -13.13 9.49 -9.37
N LEU A 222 -13.45 9.52 -8.08
CA LEU A 222 -14.27 10.58 -7.47
C LEU A 222 -13.44 11.29 -6.40
N PRO A 223 -12.92 12.50 -6.68
CA PRO A 223 -12.24 13.30 -5.67
C PRO A 223 -13.26 13.96 -4.73
N VAL A 224 -13.16 13.65 -3.44
CA VAL A 224 -13.94 14.30 -2.39
C VAL A 224 -13.10 15.43 -1.79
N HIS A 225 -13.69 16.61 -1.69
CA HIS A 225 -13.08 17.81 -1.14
C HIS A 225 -13.87 18.30 0.07
N LEU A 226 -13.19 18.99 0.98
CA LEU A 226 -13.87 19.80 1.99
C LEU A 226 -14.13 21.19 1.42
N SER A 227 -15.32 21.72 1.71
CA SER A 227 -15.72 23.10 1.43
C SER A 227 -15.06 24.11 2.37
#